data_AF-A0A4Q5Z9D7-F1
#
_entry.id   AF-A0A4Q5Z9D7-F1
#
_cell.length_a   1.000
_cell.length_b   1.000
_cell.length_c   1.000
_cell.angle_alpha   90.00
_cell.angle_beta   90.00
_cell.angle_gamma   90.00
#
_symmetry.space_group_name_H-M   'P 1'
#
loop_
_entity.id
_entity.type
_entity.pdbx_description
1 polymer ?
#
loop_
_entity_poly.entity_id
_entity_poly.type
_entity_poly.pdbx_seq_one_letter_code
_entity_poly.pdbx_strand_id
1 'polypeptide(L)'
;MKQVALLLSAQLLLGLAGCATVPEQPAPPPVPPQVKILDAKAKKIESLLERADLALSMAALTEPVSENANDLYRAALIMDPGNVRAQEGIKKVSDAYPAQVEEAVAGKQYDAALRKLQKGLILFPANVQLKQMEAQVKASKFAQTQAAAKRWLQVQRRRSGSQQLQGLWFGRARWLRGARG
;
A
#
# COMPACT_ATOMS: atom_id res chain seq x y z
N MET A 1 56.20 -8.73 59.38
CA MET A 1 57.50 -9.03 58.72
C MET A 1 57.71 -7.91 57.71
N LYS A 2 58.43 -6.82 58.04
CA LYS A 2 59.91 -6.66 57.90
C LYS A 2 60.32 -7.10 56.48
N GLN A 3 60.70 -6.22 55.55
CA GLN A 3 61.94 -5.45 55.59
C GLN A 3 61.90 -4.20 54.69
N VAL A 4 62.56 -3.15 55.18
CA VAL A 4 63.02 -1.93 54.50
C VAL A 4 64.53 -2.08 54.28
N ALA A 5 65.06 -1.75 53.10
CA ALA A 5 66.48 -1.42 52.84
C ALA A 5 66.55 -0.87 51.38
N LEU A 6 66.57 0.44 51.09
CA LEU A 6 67.60 1.47 51.32
C LEU A 6 69.00 1.08 50.80
N LEU A 7 69.49 1.82 49.80
CA LEU A 7 70.81 2.48 49.65
C LEU A 7 70.98 2.90 48.17
N LEU A 8 70.74 4.17 47.83
CA LEU A 8 71.70 5.28 47.75
C LEU A 8 72.65 5.22 46.54
N SER A 9 72.33 5.99 45.50
CA SER A 9 73.34 6.71 44.71
C SER A 9 72.76 8.06 44.29
N ALA A 10 73.03 9.07 45.12
CA ALA A 10 72.91 10.46 44.75
C ALA A 10 74.04 10.78 43.76
N GLN A 11 73.70 11.17 42.53
CA GLN A 11 74.58 11.98 41.70
C GLN A 11 73.79 13.16 41.14
N LEU A 12 74.16 14.30 41.74
CA LEU A 12 73.83 15.65 41.38
C LEU A 12 74.48 16.00 40.03
N LEU A 13 73.69 16.36 39.02
CA LEU A 13 74.16 17.20 37.92
C LEU A 13 73.11 18.29 37.66
N LEU A 14 73.44 19.51 38.12
CA LEU A 14 72.91 20.73 37.54
C LEU A 14 73.43 20.85 36.11
N GLY A 15 72.51 20.96 35.14
CA GLY A 15 72.79 21.27 33.75
C GLY A 15 71.67 22.15 33.18
N LEU A 16 72.04 23.37 32.84
CA LEU A 16 71.24 24.43 32.23
C LEU A 16 70.88 24.14 30.76
N ALA A 17 69.94 24.94 30.23
CA ALA A 17 69.43 25.00 28.86
C ALA A 17 68.40 23.89 28.53
N GLY A 18 67.18 24.19 28.10
CA GLY A 18 66.76 25.30 27.24
C GLY A 18 66.00 24.68 26.08
N CYS A 19 64.67 24.83 26.11
CA CYS A 19 63.72 24.59 25.02
C CYS A 19 63.97 23.37 24.11
N ALA A 20 63.62 22.18 24.57
CA ALA A 20 63.13 21.17 23.64
C ALA A 20 61.74 21.64 23.18
N THR A 21 61.70 22.32 22.02
CA THR A 21 60.47 22.59 21.29
C THR A 21 59.80 21.25 21.00
N VAL A 22 58.79 20.92 21.81
CA VAL A 22 57.78 19.95 21.42
C VAL A 22 57.27 20.43 20.06
N PRO A 23 57.35 19.63 18.99
CA PRO A 23 56.66 19.99 17.76
C PRO A 23 55.18 20.00 18.13
N GLU A 24 54.63 21.21 18.22
CA GLU A 24 53.20 21.47 18.36
C GLU A 24 52.49 20.63 17.30
N GLN A 25 51.94 19.50 17.72
CA GLN A 25 51.09 18.70 16.85
C GLN A 25 49.93 19.63 16.50
N PRO A 26 49.77 20.04 15.22
CA PRO A 26 48.69 20.93 14.84
C PRO A 26 47.41 20.28 15.33
N ALA A 27 46.62 21.04 16.09
CA ALA A 27 45.36 20.60 16.64
C ALA A 27 44.61 19.79 15.59
N PRO A 28 44.05 18.60 15.93
CA PRO A 28 43.22 17.88 14.98
C PRO A 28 42.18 18.87 14.46
N PRO A 29 41.95 18.94 13.13
CA PRO A 29 41.02 19.89 12.55
C PRO A 29 39.68 19.80 13.28
N PRO A 30 38.95 20.92 13.47
CA PRO A 30 37.66 20.90 14.13
C PRO A 30 36.80 19.85 13.45
N VAL A 31 36.37 18.83 14.22
CA VAL A 31 35.42 17.84 13.74
C VAL A 31 34.22 18.62 13.19
N PRO A 32 33.84 18.47 11.91
CA PRO A 32 32.72 19.22 11.35
C PRO A 32 31.46 18.98 12.20
N PRO A 33 30.59 19.99 12.37
CA PRO A 33 29.43 19.89 13.26
C PRO A 33 28.50 18.77 12.80
N GLN A 34 28.42 17.67 13.55
CA GLN A 34 27.66 16.47 13.21
C GLN A 34 26.14 16.59 13.45
N VAL A 35 25.56 17.79 13.55
CA VAL A 35 24.21 17.98 14.13
C VAL A 35 23.09 18.16 13.08
N LYS A 36 23.38 18.53 11.83
CA LYS A 36 22.32 18.90 10.85
C LYS A 36 21.58 17.73 10.16
N ILE A 37 22.13 16.51 10.19
CA ILE A 37 21.60 15.40 9.37
C ILE A 37 20.34 14.78 9.99
N LEU A 38 20.30 14.66 11.32
CA LEU A 38 19.12 14.17 12.05
C LEU A 38 17.93 15.12 11.88
N ASP A 39 18.18 16.43 11.95
CA ASP A 39 17.13 17.45 11.78
C ASP A 39 16.54 17.45 10.37
N ALA A 40 17.38 17.33 9.34
CA ALA A 40 16.91 17.27 7.95
C ALA A 40 16.10 16.00 7.67
N LYS A 41 16.54 14.85 8.19
CA LYS A 41 15.81 13.59 8.11
C LYS A 41 14.46 13.68 8.83
N ALA A 42 14.44 14.18 10.06
CA ALA A 42 13.23 14.32 10.87
C ALA A 42 12.20 15.24 10.18
N LYS A 43 12.63 16.40 9.67
CA LYS A 43 11.76 17.29 8.89
C LYS A 43 11.20 16.63 7.63
N LYS A 44 12.00 15.82 6.94
CA LYS A 44 11.53 15.10 5.74
C LYS A 44 10.49 14.03 6.09
N ILE A 45 10.71 13.28 7.18
CA ILE A 45 9.75 12.31 7.69
C ILE A 45 8.44 13.02 8.05
N GLU A 46 8.49 14.12 8.79
CA GLU A 46 7.29 14.86 9.17
C GLU A 46 6.50 15.34 7.94
N SER A 47 7.19 15.91 6.95
CA SER A 47 6.57 16.30 5.68
C SER A 47 5.92 15.13 4.92
N LEU A 48 6.52 13.93 4.96
CA LEU A 48 5.91 12.72 4.39
C LEU A 48 4.66 12.31 5.15
N LEU A 49 4.70 12.36 6.49
CA LEU A 49 3.57 12.00 7.36
C LEU A 49 2.38 12.95 7.20
N GLU A 50 2.62 14.26 7.15
CA GLU A 50 1.57 15.25 6.91
C GLU A 50 0.88 15.03 5.55
N ARG A 51 1.66 14.80 4.49
CA ARG A 51 1.11 14.49 3.17
C ARG A 51 0.37 13.15 3.15
N ALA A 52 0.86 12.16 3.88
CA ALA A 52 0.22 10.86 3.99
C ALA A 52 -1.14 10.96 4.70
N ASP A 53 -1.20 11.71 5.81
CA ASP A 53 -2.43 11.97 6.56
C ASP A 53 -3.45 12.73 5.69
N LEU A 54 -2.99 13.72 4.92
CA LEU A 54 -3.84 14.43 3.96
C LEU A 54 -4.38 13.47 2.89
N ALA A 55 -3.52 12.67 2.26
CA ALA A 55 -3.94 11.68 1.26
C ALA A 55 -4.95 10.66 1.83
N LEU A 56 -4.74 10.22 3.08
CA LEU A 56 -5.67 9.33 3.78
C LEU A 56 -7.03 10.00 3.99
N SER A 57 -7.05 11.27 4.43
CA SER A 57 -8.28 12.03 4.62
C SER A 57 -9.08 12.24 3.33
N MET A 58 -8.39 12.29 2.18
CA MET A 58 -8.98 12.40 0.85
C MET A 58 -9.34 11.03 0.23
N ALA A 59 -9.23 9.94 0.99
CA ALA A 59 -9.41 8.56 0.53
C ALA A 59 -8.48 8.14 -0.63
N ALA A 60 -7.36 8.86 -0.84
CA ALA A 60 -6.30 8.52 -1.77
C ALA A 60 -5.39 7.43 -1.16
N LEU A 61 -5.93 6.21 -1.01
CA LEU A 61 -5.30 5.14 -0.23
C LEU A 61 -4.08 4.51 -0.93
N THR A 62 -4.24 4.14 -2.20
CA THR A 62 -3.22 3.40 -3.00
C THR A 62 -3.15 3.88 -4.46
N GLU A 63 -3.89 4.94 -4.77
CA GLU A 63 -3.95 5.60 -6.07
C GLU A 63 -4.09 7.11 -5.83
N PRO A 64 -3.42 7.96 -6.62
CA PRO A 64 -2.46 7.64 -7.69
C PRO A 64 -1.11 7.11 -7.15
N VAL A 65 -0.27 6.55 -8.02
CA VAL A 65 1.06 6.02 -7.62
C VAL A 65 1.95 7.15 -7.10
N SER A 66 2.73 6.90 -6.05
CA SER A 66 3.69 7.82 -5.42
C SER A 66 3.11 9.02 -4.67
N GLU A 67 1.80 9.27 -4.74
CA GLU A 67 1.10 10.36 -4.03
C GLU A 67 -0.13 9.88 -3.25
N ASN A 68 -0.14 8.60 -2.89
CA ASN A 68 -1.16 8.03 -2.03
C ASN A 68 -0.65 7.83 -0.59
N ALA A 69 -1.60 7.66 0.32
CA ALA A 69 -1.31 7.48 1.75
C ALA A 69 -0.38 6.29 2.01
N ASN A 70 -0.61 5.14 1.35
CA ASN A 70 0.24 3.96 1.54
C ASN A 70 1.71 4.25 1.19
N ASP A 71 1.96 4.80 0.01
CA ASP A 71 3.30 5.06 -0.50
C ASP A 71 4.04 6.09 0.37
N LEU A 72 3.34 7.13 0.81
CA LEU A 72 3.92 8.18 1.66
C LEU A 72 4.27 7.66 3.06
N TYR A 73 3.40 6.87 3.71
CA TYR A 73 3.74 6.23 4.98
C TYR A 73 4.87 5.21 4.81
N ARG A 74 4.89 4.43 3.72
CA ARG A 74 5.99 3.49 3.45
C ARG A 74 7.31 4.22 3.22
N ALA A 75 7.29 5.37 2.55
CA ALA A 75 8.48 6.21 2.40
C ALA A 75 9.00 6.70 3.76
N ALA A 76 8.11 7.10 4.68
CA ALA A 76 8.51 7.44 6.04
C ALA A 76 9.11 6.23 6.78
N LEU A 77 8.53 5.03 6.64
CA LEU A 77 9.06 3.79 7.25
C LEU A 77 10.40 3.33 6.68
N ILE A 78 10.68 3.60 5.40
CA ILE A 78 12.00 3.33 4.83
C ILE A 78 13.07 4.21 5.50
N MET A 79 12.72 5.45 5.85
CA MET A 79 13.64 6.36 6.55
C MET A 79 13.73 6.04 8.05
N ASP A 80 12.61 5.73 8.69
CA ASP A 80 12.51 5.39 10.12
C ASP A 80 11.55 4.21 10.32
N PRO A 81 12.08 2.97 10.33
CA PRO A 81 11.26 1.77 10.51
C PRO A 81 10.50 1.72 11.85
N GLY A 82 10.97 2.46 12.86
CA GLY A 82 10.35 2.55 14.19
C GLY A 82 9.29 3.63 14.31
N ASN A 83 8.97 4.36 13.23
CA ASN A 83 8.02 5.46 13.28
C ASN A 83 6.59 4.96 13.53
N VAL A 84 6.13 5.10 14.78
CA VAL A 84 4.81 4.63 15.21
C VAL A 84 3.67 5.25 14.40
N ARG A 85 3.73 6.56 14.12
CA ARG A 85 2.69 7.26 13.31
C ARG A 85 2.60 6.70 11.90
N ALA A 86 3.73 6.37 11.26
CA ALA A 86 3.73 5.77 9.94
C ALA A 86 3.15 4.33 9.96
N GLN A 87 3.51 3.53 10.97
CA GLN A 87 2.96 2.18 11.14
C GLN A 87 1.44 2.20 11.36
N GLU A 88 0.97 3.09 12.24
CA GLU A 88 -0.47 3.33 12.46
C GLU A 88 -1.16 3.84 11.20
N GLY A 89 -0.49 4.71 10.44
CA GLY A 89 -0.95 5.20 9.14
C GLY A 89 -1.22 4.05 8.16
N ILE A 90 -0.28 3.13 8.00
CA ILE A 90 -0.46 1.92 7.17
C ILE A 90 -1.64 1.08 7.66
N LYS A 91 -1.82 0.93 8.97
CA LYS A 91 -2.98 0.23 9.54
C LYS A 91 -4.30 0.94 9.16
N LYS A 92 -4.37 2.26 9.32
CA LYS A 92 -5.56 3.05 8.93
C LYS A 92 -5.87 2.93 7.43
N VAL A 93 -4.84 2.96 6.57
CA VAL A 93 -5.00 2.74 5.13
C VAL A 93 -5.58 1.35 4.86
N SER A 94 -5.07 0.31 5.54
CA SER A 94 -5.59 -1.05 5.43
C SER A 94 -7.04 -1.14 5.86
N ASP A 95 -7.38 -0.54 7.01
CA ASP A 95 -8.72 -0.55 7.59
C ASP A 95 -9.74 0.23 6.74
N ALA A 96 -9.30 1.27 6.02
CA ALA A 96 -10.13 2.05 5.11
C ALA A 96 -10.34 1.38 3.73
N TYR A 97 -9.45 0.48 3.32
CA TYR A 97 -9.46 -0.12 2.00
C TYR A 97 -10.73 -0.94 1.66
N PRO A 98 -11.31 -1.74 2.59
CA PRO A 98 -12.57 -2.44 2.37
C PRO A 98 -13.71 -1.55 1.86
N ALA A 99 -13.80 -0.30 2.34
CA ALA A 99 -14.84 0.63 1.92
C ALA A 99 -14.81 0.92 0.40
N GLN A 100 -13.62 0.97 -0.23
CA GLN A 100 -13.52 1.13 -1.69
C GLN A 100 -14.03 -0.10 -2.47
N VAL A 101 -13.90 -1.28 -1.88
CA VAL A 101 -14.45 -2.52 -2.46
C VAL A 101 -15.97 -2.52 -2.31
N GLU A 102 -16.47 -2.16 -1.12
CA GLU A 102 -17.91 -2.05 -0.83
C GLU A 102 -18.60 -1.03 -1.75
N GLU A 103 -18.00 0.12 -1.98
CA GLU A 103 -18.51 1.14 -2.91
C GLU A 103 -18.66 0.58 -4.34
N ALA A 104 -17.64 -0.13 -4.83
CA ALA A 104 -17.70 -0.76 -6.15
C ALA A 104 -18.77 -1.87 -6.24
N VAL A 105 -18.97 -2.63 -5.16
CA VAL A 105 -20.04 -3.63 -5.03
C VAL A 105 -21.41 -2.95 -5.04
N ALA A 106 -21.59 -1.88 -4.26
CA ALA A 106 -22.83 -1.10 -4.20
C ALA A 106 -23.20 -0.51 -5.57
N GLY A 107 -22.19 -0.05 -6.33
CA GLY A 107 -22.34 0.38 -7.72
C GLY A 107 -22.58 -0.75 -8.73
N LYS A 108 -22.68 -2.01 -8.31
CA LYS A 108 -22.74 -3.23 -9.16
C LYS A 108 -21.56 -3.35 -10.15
N GLN A 109 -20.45 -2.67 -9.86
CA GLN A 109 -19.21 -2.66 -10.63
C GLN A 109 -18.31 -3.82 -10.17
N TYR A 110 -18.80 -5.05 -10.24
CA TYR A 110 -18.13 -6.20 -9.62
C TYR A 110 -16.73 -6.49 -10.18
N ASP A 111 -16.45 -6.15 -11.44
CA ASP A 111 -15.08 -6.26 -11.99
C ASP A 111 -14.12 -5.26 -11.33
N ALA A 112 -14.58 -4.04 -11.08
CA ALA A 112 -13.79 -3.04 -10.37
C ALA A 112 -13.59 -3.43 -8.90
N ALA A 113 -14.63 -3.98 -8.26
CA ALA A 113 -14.56 -4.52 -6.91
C ALA A 113 -13.52 -5.64 -6.80
N LEU A 114 -13.50 -6.60 -7.73
CA LEU A 114 -12.51 -7.69 -7.72
C LEU A 114 -11.08 -7.17 -7.90
N ARG A 115 -10.85 -6.21 -8.82
CA ARG A 115 -9.52 -5.62 -9.01
C ARG A 115 -9.02 -4.91 -7.75
N LYS A 116 -9.88 -4.09 -7.15
CA LYS A 116 -9.58 -3.42 -5.87
C LYS A 116 -9.28 -4.45 -4.80
N LEU A 117 -10.15 -5.42 -4.61
CA LEU A 117 -9.98 -6.46 -3.60
C LEU A 117 -8.65 -7.21 -3.76
N GLN A 118 -8.30 -7.63 -4.98
CA GLN A 118 -7.05 -8.33 -5.26
C GLN A 118 -5.84 -7.44 -4.92
N LYS A 119 -5.86 -6.17 -5.34
CA LYS A 119 -4.81 -5.20 -4.99
C LYS A 119 -4.70 -5.02 -3.47
N GLY A 120 -5.84 -4.90 -2.78
CA GLY A 120 -5.90 -4.81 -1.33
C GLY A 120 -5.32 -6.04 -0.62
N LEU A 121 -5.60 -7.25 -1.09
CA LEU A 121 -5.04 -8.48 -0.54
C LEU A 121 -3.53 -8.63 -0.78
N ILE A 122 -3.02 -8.10 -1.90
CA ILE A 122 -1.58 -8.05 -2.19
C ILE A 122 -0.87 -7.06 -1.26
N LEU A 123 -1.45 -5.87 -1.06
CA LEU A 123 -0.87 -4.81 -0.25
C LEU A 123 -1.04 -5.05 1.25
N PHE A 124 -2.16 -5.67 1.65
CA PHE A 124 -2.56 -5.88 3.03
C PHE A 124 -2.96 -7.34 3.27
N PRO A 125 -2.03 -8.30 3.17
CA PRO A 125 -2.33 -9.73 3.31
C PRO A 125 -2.81 -10.13 4.71
N ALA A 126 -2.64 -9.28 5.72
CA ALA A 126 -3.14 -9.51 7.08
C ALA A 126 -4.59 -9.00 7.29
N ASN A 127 -5.16 -8.24 6.34
CA ASN A 127 -6.49 -7.67 6.51
C ASN A 127 -7.58 -8.75 6.43
N VAL A 128 -8.24 -9.01 7.56
CA VAL A 128 -9.25 -10.06 7.69
C VAL A 128 -10.52 -9.74 6.91
N GLN A 129 -10.95 -8.47 6.89
CA GLN A 129 -12.16 -8.04 6.19
C GLN A 129 -12.04 -8.27 4.68
N LEU A 130 -10.91 -7.90 4.07
CA LEU A 130 -10.66 -8.17 2.65
C LEU A 130 -10.72 -9.68 2.34
N LYS A 131 -10.14 -10.54 3.18
CA LYS A 131 -10.25 -11.99 2.99
C LYS A 131 -11.69 -12.49 3.04
N GLN A 132 -12.48 -11.98 3.99
CA GLN A 132 -13.88 -12.35 4.14
C GLN A 132 -14.75 -11.90 2.95
N MET A 133 -14.44 -10.75 2.35
CA MET A 133 -15.17 -10.22 1.20
C MET A 133 -14.94 -11.02 -0.08
N GLU A 134 -13.82 -11.76 -0.21
CA GLU A 134 -13.43 -12.39 -1.47
C GLU A 134 -14.47 -13.36 -2.04
N ALA A 135 -14.99 -14.26 -1.22
CA ALA A 135 -16.03 -15.17 -1.65
C ALA A 135 -17.32 -14.43 -2.06
N GLN A 136 -17.68 -13.38 -1.32
CA GLN A 136 -18.91 -12.61 -1.55
C GLN A 136 -18.86 -11.83 -2.86
N VAL A 137 -17.74 -11.16 -3.15
CA VAL A 137 -17.57 -10.39 -4.39
C VAL A 137 -17.54 -11.33 -5.60
N LYS A 138 -16.82 -12.47 -5.51
CA LYS A 138 -16.80 -13.49 -6.57
C LYS A 138 -18.19 -14.06 -6.84
N ALA A 139 -18.93 -14.41 -5.80
CA ALA A 139 -20.30 -14.91 -5.92
C ALA A 139 -21.22 -13.87 -6.56
N SER A 140 -21.11 -12.60 -6.16
CA SER A 140 -21.91 -11.50 -6.73
C SER A 140 -21.62 -11.29 -8.23
N LYS A 141 -20.34 -11.35 -8.63
CA LYS A 141 -19.96 -11.29 -10.05
C LYS A 141 -20.55 -12.46 -10.84
N PHE A 142 -20.45 -13.67 -10.31
CA PHE A 142 -20.96 -14.88 -10.96
C PHE A 142 -22.49 -14.86 -11.09
N ALA A 143 -23.20 -14.41 -10.06
CA ALA A 143 -24.66 -14.24 -10.12
C ALA A 143 -25.06 -13.21 -11.20
N GLN A 144 -24.30 -12.11 -11.34
CA GLN A 144 -24.52 -11.12 -12.40
C GLN A 144 -24.36 -11.72 -13.80
N THR A 145 -23.29 -12.49 -14.04
CA THR A 145 -23.03 -13.09 -15.35
C THR A 145 -24.06 -14.16 -15.70
N GLN A 146 -24.45 -14.99 -14.73
CA GLN A 146 -25.54 -15.95 -14.92
C GLN A 146 -26.87 -15.27 -15.24
N ALA A 147 -27.22 -14.20 -14.53
CA ALA A 147 -28.44 -13.45 -14.80
C ALA A 147 -28.44 -12.87 -16.22
N ALA A 148 -27.29 -12.34 -16.68
CA ALA A 148 -27.13 -11.86 -18.04
C ALA A 148 -27.29 -12.98 -19.07
N ALA A 149 -26.65 -14.14 -18.84
CA ALA A 149 -26.74 -15.31 -19.73
C ALA A 149 -28.17 -15.85 -19.82
N LYS A 150 -28.85 -16.01 -18.67
CA LYS A 150 -30.25 -16.44 -18.59
C LYS A 150 -31.17 -15.48 -19.34
N ARG A 151 -30.94 -14.17 -19.20
CA ARG A 151 -31.72 -13.16 -19.91
C ARG A 151 -31.52 -13.25 -21.42
N TRP A 152 -30.29 -13.48 -21.88
CA TRP A 152 -30.00 -13.69 -23.30
C TRP A 152 -30.74 -14.92 -23.87
N LEU A 153 -30.71 -16.05 -23.16
CA LEU A 153 -31.43 -17.27 -23.54
C LEU A 153 -32.95 -17.05 -23.64
N GLN A 154 -33.54 -16.31 -22.70
CA GLN A 154 -34.96 -15.98 -22.73
C GLN A 154 -35.34 -15.12 -23.95
N VAL A 155 -34.50 -14.15 -24.30
CA VAL A 155 -34.71 -13.31 -25.49
C VAL A 155 -34.65 -14.15 -26.76
N GLN A 156 -33.69 -15.07 -26.86
CA GLN A 156 -33.61 -15.98 -28.01
C GLN A 156 -34.83 -16.90 -28.11
N ARG A 157 -35.28 -17.49 -26.99
CA ARG A 157 -36.47 -18.34 -26.96
C ARG A 157 -37.71 -17.59 -27.41
N ARG A 158 -37.90 -16.34 -26.96
CA ARG A 158 -39.02 -15.49 -27.38
C ARG A 158 -38.98 -15.20 -28.88
N ARG A 159 -37.81 -14.87 -29.44
CA ARG A 159 -37.63 -14.66 -30.89
C ARG A 159 -37.94 -15.93 -31.68
N SER A 160 -37.40 -17.08 -31.28
CA SER A 160 -37.65 -18.37 -31.94
C SER A 160 -39.14 -18.75 -31.88
N GLY A 161 -39.77 -18.62 -30.71
CA GLY A 161 -41.21 -18.87 -30.55
C GLY A 161 -42.07 -17.94 -31.42
N SER A 162 -41.72 -16.66 -31.53
CA SER A 162 -42.45 -15.74 -32.44
C SER A 162 -42.31 -16.12 -33.91
N GLN A 163 -41.14 -16.59 -34.35
CA GLN A 163 -40.95 -17.03 -35.74
C GLN A 163 -41.74 -18.30 -36.04
N GLN A 164 -41.80 -19.25 -35.10
CA GLN A 164 -42.63 -20.45 -35.25
C GLN A 164 -44.11 -20.10 -35.39
N LEU A 165 -44.63 -19.19 -34.56
CA LEU A 165 -46.01 -18.73 -34.66
C LEU A 165 -46.31 -18.02 -35.99
N GLN A 166 -45.38 -17.22 -36.51
CA GLN A 166 -45.51 -16.62 -37.84
C GLN A 166 -45.55 -17.68 -38.93
N GLY A 167 -44.64 -18.66 -38.91
CA GLY A 167 -44.63 -19.77 -39.86
C GLY A 167 -45.92 -20.60 -39.83
N LEU A 168 -46.44 -20.88 -38.63
CA LEU A 168 -47.73 -21.56 -38.45
C LEU A 168 -48.90 -20.72 -38.97
N TRP A 169 -48.89 -19.41 -38.73
CA TRP A 169 -49.90 -18.49 -39.24
C TRP A 169 -49.90 -18.46 -40.78
N PHE A 170 -48.73 -18.32 -41.40
CA PHE A 170 -48.58 -18.37 -42.86
C PHE A 170 -48.92 -19.74 -43.46
N GLY A 171 -48.52 -20.83 -42.80
CA GLY A 171 -48.84 -22.20 -43.23
C GLY A 171 -50.34 -22.47 -43.20
N ARG A 172 -51.02 -22.05 -42.12
CA ARG A 172 -52.48 -22.17 -42.00
C ARG A 172 -53.21 -21.28 -43.01
N ALA A 173 -52.72 -20.06 -43.24
CA ALA A 173 -53.24 -19.16 -44.29
C ALA A 173 -53.06 -19.74 -45.70
N ARG A 174 -51.96 -20.45 -45.96
CA ARG A 174 -51.71 -21.14 -47.24
C ARG A 174 -52.65 -22.33 -47.43
N TRP A 175 -52.84 -23.15 -46.40
CA TRP A 175 -53.75 -24.30 -46.44
C TRP A 175 -55.20 -23.88 -46.71
N LEU A 176 -55.70 -22.83 -46.04
CA LEU A 176 -57.05 -22.31 -46.23
C LEU A 176 -57.31 -21.74 -47.64
N ARG A 177 -56.27 -21.31 -48.35
CA ARG A 177 -56.37 -20.78 -49.73
C ARG A 177 -56.39 -21.90 -50.78
N GLY A 178 -55.73 -23.03 -50.51
CA GLY A 178 -55.74 -24.21 -51.38
C GLY A 178 -56.99 -25.08 -51.24
N ALA A 179 -57.64 -25.08 -50.07
CA ALA A 179 -58.85 -25.89 -49.82
C ALA A 179 -60.15 -25.37 -50.46
N ARG A 180 -60.11 -24.25 -51.20
CA ARG A 180 -61.27 -23.65 -51.90
C ARG A 180 -61.19 -23.75 -53.43
N GLY A 181 -60.19 -24.46 -53.96
CA GLY A 181 -60.01 -24.71 -55.40
C GLY A 181 -60.44 -26.12 -55.78
#